data_AF-A0AAD9BBR5-F1
#
_entry.id   AF-A0AAD9BBR5-F1
#
_cell.length_a   1.000
_cell.length_b   1.000
_cell.length_c   1.000
_cell.angle_alpha   90.00
_cell.angle_beta   90.00
_cell.angle_gamma   90.00
#
_symmetry.space_group_name_H-M   'P 1'
#
loop_
_entity.id
_entity.type
_entity.pdbx_description
1 polymer ?
#
loop_
_entity_poly.entity_id
_entity_poly.type
_entity_poly.pdbx_seq_one_letter_code
_entity_poly.pdbx_strand_id
1 'polypeptide(L)'
;MDSVRKYLEGTNSIAGVYLQSTKETLSIYEAKSKGLLTPGTTLVLLEAQAATGFVIDPVKNKKLSVEEAVSQRVVGSEWKNKLLSAERAVTGYKDPYTGNTISLFQALKKDLIVKDHGIRLLEAQIATGGIIDPVHSHRVPVQVAYTRGYFDEEMNQILSDPDDDTKGFFDPNTQENLTYLQLVERCVTDPITGLSLLVIAKKGEVYFFVDEATKLILKATTTTKAGGKYQSTTVSLWDLLYSKYITEEKRRELVQQYKSGSITIEHFLKIILTIIVPQTTTTSSSSIVMCQPPERQVDSSTKSTITTTVTKTTEVQSFHGIRKDVTASELLESQIINEDLYNNLTAGNVTVTEVSEMDSVRKYSRGN
;
A
#
# COMPACT_ATOMS: atom_id res chain seq x y z
N MET A 1 -10.53 -6.82 -5.70
CA MET A 1 -11.05 -6.79 -4.33
C MET A 1 -9.90 -6.32 -3.46
N ASP A 2 -10.19 -5.51 -2.44
CA ASP A 2 -9.17 -5.03 -1.51
C ASP A 2 -9.07 -6.05 -0.37
N SER A 3 -7.88 -6.56 -0.04
CA SER A 3 -7.73 -7.52 1.08
C SER A 3 -7.86 -6.85 2.45
N VAL A 4 -8.17 -7.62 3.50
CA VAL A 4 -8.19 -7.12 4.89
C VAL A 4 -6.82 -6.53 5.29
N ARG A 5 -5.71 -7.15 4.84
CA ARG A 5 -4.34 -6.64 5.00
C ARG A 5 -4.18 -5.19 4.54
N LYS A 6 -4.84 -4.77 3.45
CA LYS A 6 -4.82 -3.38 2.97
C LYS A 6 -5.31 -2.41 4.05
N TYR A 7 -6.32 -2.80 4.82
CA TYR A 7 -6.86 -1.94 5.88
C TYR A 7 -6.01 -2.00 7.15
N LEU A 8 -5.37 -3.13 7.44
CA LEU A 8 -4.50 -3.28 8.60
C LEU A 8 -3.18 -2.51 8.47
N GLU A 9 -2.49 -2.66 7.33
CA GLU A 9 -1.13 -2.12 7.14
C GLU A 9 -1.04 -1.04 6.06
N GLY A 10 -2.03 -0.94 5.18
CA GLY A 10 -1.95 -0.13 3.95
C GLY A 10 -1.39 -0.87 2.74
N THR A 11 -1.28 -0.15 1.63
CA THR A 11 -0.50 -0.51 0.45
C THR A 11 0.84 0.23 0.45
N ASN A 12 1.76 -0.19 -0.41
CA ASN A 12 3.11 0.37 -0.43
C ASN A 12 3.11 1.87 -0.75
N SER A 13 3.64 2.66 0.18
CA SER A 13 4.07 4.03 -0.06
C SER A 13 5.37 4.05 -0.86
N ILE A 14 5.74 5.21 -1.40
CA ILE A 14 7.04 5.41 -2.06
C ILE A 14 8.13 5.22 -1.00
N ALA A 15 8.80 4.07 -1.04
CA ALA A 15 9.75 3.62 -0.04
C ALA A 15 11.14 4.22 -0.23
N GLY A 16 11.50 4.53 -1.49
CA GLY A 16 12.85 4.86 -1.87
C GLY A 16 12.96 5.34 -3.30
N VAL A 17 14.20 5.43 -3.75
CA VAL A 17 14.57 5.81 -5.10
C VAL A 17 15.28 4.65 -5.79
N TYR A 18 14.93 4.38 -7.04
CA TYR A 18 15.64 3.44 -7.90
C TYR A 18 16.41 4.20 -8.99
N LEU A 19 17.73 4.08 -8.99
CA LEU A 19 18.58 4.75 -9.98
C LEU A 19 18.73 3.88 -11.23
N GLN A 20 18.10 4.28 -12.34
CA GLN A 20 18.05 3.48 -13.58
C GLN A 20 19.45 3.18 -14.14
N SER A 21 20.36 4.15 -14.08
CA SER A 21 21.71 4.02 -14.63
C SER A 21 22.58 2.96 -13.94
N THR A 22 22.45 2.80 -12.62
CA THR A 22 23.28 1.89 -11.81
C THR A 22 22.52 0.69 -11.30
N LYS A 23 21.19 0.67 -11.47
CA LYS A 23 20.27 -0.31 -10.88
C LYS A 23 20.40 -0.39 -9.36
N GLU A 24 20.68 0.74 -8.72
CA GLU A 24 20.86 0.86 -7.27
C GLU A 24 19.58 1.38 -6.63
N THR A 25 19.18 0.76 -5.52
CA THR A 25 18.10 1.25 -4.65
C THR A 25 18.70 2.10 -3.54
N LEU A 26 18.10 3.27 -3.30
CA LEU A 26 18.53 4.24 -2.31
C LEU A 26 17.36 4.64 -1.40
N SER A 27 17.66 4.95 -0.14
CA SER A 27 16.71 5.69 0.68
C SER A 27 16.48 7.10 0.13
N ILE A 28 15.32 7.67 0.46
CA ILE A 28 14.97 9.04 0.04
C ILE A 28 16.01 10.06 0.57
N TYR A 29 16.50 9.88 1.79
CA TYR A 29 17.52 10.75 2.38
C TYR A 29 18.89 10.60 1.71
N GLU A 30 19.31 9.38 1.36
CA GLU A 30 20.56 9.17 0.60
C GLU A 30 20.49 9.78 -0.80
N ALA A 31 19.34 9.67 -1.47
CA ALA A 31 19.13 10.30 -2.77
C ALA A 31 19.31 11.83 -2.70
N LYS A 32 18.83 12.48 -1.62
CA LYS A 32 19.11 13.90 -1.32
C LYS A 32 20.61 14.15 -1.10
N SER A 33 21.29 13.35 -0.28
CA SER A 33 22.74 13.51 -0.04
C SER A 33 23.58 13.34 -1.32
N LYS A 34 23.13 12.52 -2.27
CA LYS A 34 23.73 12.37 -3.59
C LYS A 34 23.30 13.44 -4.61
N GLY A 35 22.46 14.40 -4.21
CA GLY A 35 21.97 15.49 -5.08
C GLY A 35 20.95 15.06 -6.14
N LEU A 36 20.35 13.87 -6.01
CA LEU A 36 19.33 13.35 -6.94
C LEU A 36 17.94 13.92 -6.66
N LEU A 37 17.68 14.32 -5.41
CA LEU A 37 16.43 14.95 -4.98
C LEU A 37 16.71 16.30 -4.32
N THR A 38 15.84 17.28 -4.54
CA THR A 38 15.89 18.56 -3.83
C THR A 38 15.48 18.38 -2.37
N PRO A 39 15.95 19.22 -1.43
CA PRO A 39 15.52 19.14 -0.03
C PRO A 39 14.00 19.24 0.16
N GLY A 40 13.31 20.03 -0.68
CA GLY A 40 11.85 20.18 -0.65
C GLY A 40 11.14 18.89 -1.02
N THR A 41 11.44 18.32 -2.19
CA THR A 41 10.86 17.04 -2.65
C THR A 41 11.14 15.92 -1.66
N THR A 42 12.36 15.87 -1.12
CA THR A 42 12.77 14.85 -0.14
C THR A 42 11.95 14.92 1.14
N LEU A 43 11.75 16.12 1.69
CA LEU A 43 10.95 16.31 2.91
C LEU A 43 9.51 15.85 2.68
N VAL A 44 8.90 16.26 1.56
CA VAL A 44 7.52 15.90 1.22
C VAL A 44 7.31 14.38 1.12
N LEU A 45 8.24 13.67 0.49
CA LEU A 45 8.16 12.21 0.38
C LEU A 45 8.33 11.52 1.74
N LEU A 46 9.24 12.01 2.59
CA LEU A 46 9.43 11.47 3.94
C LEU A 46 8.24 11.78 4.87
N GLU A 47 7.61 12.95 4.73
CA GLU A 47 6.37 13.29 5.44
C GLU A 47 5.24 12.34 5.02
N ALA A 48 5.12 12.02 3.73
CA ALA A 48 4.15 11.04 3.24
C ALA A 48 4.40 9.63 3.82
N GLN A 49 5.66 9.19 3.91
CA GLN A 49 6.01 7.93 4.59
C GLN A 49 5.57 7.95 6.07
N ALA A 50 5.96 8.98 6.82
CA ALA A 50 5.61 9.13 8.23
C ALA A 50 4.07 9.18 8.44
N ALA A 51 3.34 9.85 7.57
CA ALA A 51 1.89 10.00 7.65
C ALA A 51 1.08 8.78 7.18
N THR A 52 1.72 7.84 6.48
CA THR A 52 1.08 6.60 5.99
C THR A 52 1.42 5.37 6.83
N GLY A 53 2.29 5.54 7.82
CA GLY A 53 2.65 4.51 8.76
C GLY A 53 4.07 4.69 9.22
N PHE A 54 5.07 4.47 8.37
CA PHE A 54 6.45 4.31 8.80
C PHE A 54 7.41 5.04 7.87
N VAL A 55 8.54 5.48 8.42
CA VAL A 55 9.71 5.81 7.60
C VAL A 55 10.35 4.51 7.13
N ILE A 56 10.66 4.40 5.84
CA ILE A 56 11.11 3.15 5.24
C ILE A 56 12.61 3.22 4.90
N ASP A 57 13.35 2.21 5.34
CA ASP A 57 14.69 1.90 4.84
C ASP A 57 14.54 0.84 3.73
N PRO A 58 14.60 1.21 2.44
CA PRO A 58 14.39 0.28 1.34
C PRO A 58 15.56 -0.70 1.15
N VAL A 59 16.75 -0.37 1.66
CA VAL A 59 17.94 -1.23 1.52
C VAL A 59 17.90 -2.36 2.54
N LYS A 60 17.49 -2.07 3.78
CA LYS A 60 17.35 -3.07 4.85
C LYS A 60 15.94 -3.66 4.93
N ASN A 61 15.02 -3.20 4.09
CA ASN A 61 13.59 -3.52 4.12
C ASN A 61 12.97 -3.38 5.53
N LYS A 62 13.22 -2.22 6.17
CA LYS A 62 12.71 -1.92 7.52
C LYS A 62 11.70 -0.80 7.51
N LYS A 63 10.63 -0.98 8.27
CA LYS A 63 9.64 0.04 8.62
C LYS A 63 9.98 0.56 10.02
N LEU A 64 10.22 1.85 10.16
CA LEU A 64 10.71 2.48 11.39
C LEU A 64 9.78 3.63 11.82
N SER A 65 9.69 3.86 13.13
CA SER A 65 9.18 5.14 13.63
C SER A 65 10.14 6.28 13.26
N VAL A 66 9.69 7.52 13.34
CA VAL A 66 10.55 8.68 13.04
C VAL A 66 11.76 8.72 13.98
N GLU A 67 11.57 8.36 15.24
CA GLU A 67 12.66 8.35 16.24
C GLU A 67 13.68 7.27 15.95
N GLU A 68 13.22 6.08 15.59
CA GLU A 68 14.08 4.97 15.17
C GLU A 68 14.85 5.32 13.89
N ALA A 69 14.18 5.90 12.89
CA ALA A 69 14.80 6.29 11.62
C ALA A 69 15.93 7.31 11.81
N VAL A 70 15.75 8.28 12.72
CA VAL A 70 16.81 9.23 13.09
C VAL A 70 17.94 8.54 13.84
N SER A 71 17.62 7.66 14.80
CA SER A 71 18.65 6.92 15.57
C SER A 71 19.50 6.02 14.67
N GLN A 72 18.90 5.41 13.65
CA GLN A 72 19.55 4.55 12.67
C GLN A 72 20.13 5.32 11.47
N ARG A 73 20.03 6.66 11.46
CA ARG A 73 20.51 7.57 10.41
C ARG A 73 19.92 7.29 9.02
N VAL A 74 18.71 6.71 8.97
CA VAL A 74 17.91 6.59 7.74
C VAL A 74 17.41 7.97 7.33
N VAL A 75 17.20 8.87 8.31
CA VAL A 75 16.89 10.28 8.09
C VAL A 75 17.78 11.16 8.96
N GLY A 76 18.14 12.34 8.45
CA GLY A 76 18.87 13.36 9.19
C GLY A 76 18.09 13.96 10.37
N SER A 77 18.79 14.25 11.47
CA SER A 77 18.21 14.81 12.69
C SER A 77 17.55 16.19 12.47
N GLU A 78 17.96 16.92 11.44
CA GLU A 78 17.40 18.23 11.09
C GLU A 78 15.90 18.18 10.73
N TRP A 79 15.40 17.01 10.33
CA TRP A 79 13.99 16.84 9.93
C TRP A 79 13.15 16.14 10.99
N LYS A 80 13.74 15.72 12.12
CA LYS A 80 13.04 14.98 13.18
C LYS A 80 11.71 15.63 13.57
N ASN A 81 11.72 16.92 13.90
CA ASN A 81 10.51 17.61 14.39
C ASN A 81 9.42 17.72 13.30
N LYS A 82 9.81 17.91 12.04
CA LYS A 82 8.87 17.99 10.92
C LYS A 82 8.22 16.63 10.66
N LEU A 83 9.02 15.57 10.67
CA LEU A 83 8.54 14.21 10.48
C LEU A 83 7.69 13.71 11.66
N LEU A 84 8.04 14.05 12.90
CA LEU A 84 7.18 13.79 14.06
C LEU A 84 5.83 14.49 13.91
N SER A 85 5.81 15.71 13.34
CA SER A 85 4.56 16.40 13.06
C SER A 85 3.68 15.65 12.04
N ALA A 86 4.29 15.04 11.01
CA ALA A 86 3.60 14.23 10.02
C ALA A 86 3.18 12.85 10.57
N GLU A 87 4.00 12.22 11.42
CA GLU A 87 3.70 10.92 12.08
C GLU A 87 2.45 11.00 12.96
N ARG A 88 2.12 12.19 13.49
CA ARG A 88 0.84 12.43 14.18
C ARG A 88 -0.39 12.21 13.31
N ALA A 89 -0.27 12.19 11.99
CA ALA A 89 -1.36 11.74 11.12
C ALA A 89 -1.74 10.26 11.33
N VAL A 90 -0.83 9.47 11.90
CA VAL A 90 -1.03 8.05 12.23
C VAL A 90 -1.31 7.85 13.72
N THR A 91 -0.54 8.52 14.60
CA THR A 91 -0.68 8.37 16.06
C THR A 91 -1.75 9.28 16.67
N GLY A 92 -2.26 10.21 15.87
CA GLY A 92 -3.24 11.22 16.24
C GLY A 92 -2.63 12.51 16.81
N TYR A 93 -3.39 13.60 16.65
CA TYR A 93 -3.07 14.91 17.19
C TYR A 93 -3.72 15.07 18.57
N LYS A 94 -3.08 15.82 19.47
CA LYS A 94 -3.69 16.18 20.75
C LYS A 94 -4.48 17.47 20.59
N ASP A 95 -5.78 17.39 20.86
CA ASP A 95 -6.65 18.57 20.92
C ASP A 95 -6.27 19.43 22.13
N PRO A 96 -5.83 20.69 21.96
CA PRO A 96 -5.41 21.54 23.06
C PRO A 96 -6.52 21.84 24.08
N TYR A 97 -7.79 21.74 23.67
CA TYR A 97 -8.93 22.08 24.53
C TYR A 97 -9.46 20.89 25.33
N THR A 98 -9.41 19.68 24.76
CA THR A 98 -9.98 18.48 25.38
C THR A 98 -8.92 17.47 25.85
N GLY A 99 -7.68 17.57 25.37
CA GLY A 99 -6.63 16.58 25.60
C GLY A 99 -6.82 15.26 24.83
N ASN A 100 -7.94 15.12 24.12
CA ASN A 100 -8.28 13.91 23.37
C ASN A 100 -7.39 13.78 22.13
N THR A 101 -7.19 12.53 21.71
CA THR A 101 -6.55 12.22 20.44
C THR A 101 -7.57 12.41 19.32
N ILE A 102 -7.25 13.24 18.33
CA ILE A 102 -8.08 13.53 17.16
C ILE A 102 -7.36 13.15 15.87
N SER A 103 -8.13 12.89 14.81
CA SER A 103 -7.59 12.53 13.50
C SER A 103 -6.93 13.70 12.77
N LEU A 104 -6.16 13.38 11.73
CA LEU A 104 -5.57 14.37 10.81
C LEU A 104 -6.63 15.35 10.28
N PHE A 105 -7.78 14.83 9.86
CA PHE A 105 -8.86 15.63 9.32
C PHE A 105 -9.55 16.51 10.37
N GLN A 106 -9.73 15.99 11.59
CA GLN A 106 -10.27 16.79 12.69
C GLN A 106 -9.30 17.91 13.09
N ALA A 107 -7.99 17.63 13.09
CA ALA A 107 -6.97 18.66 13.31
C ALA A 107 -6.99 19.73 12.21
N LEU A 108 -7.22 19.33 10.95
CA LEU A 108 -7.40 20.23 9.81
C LEU A 108 -8.61 21.14 10.00
N LYS A 109 -9.78 20.59 10.37
CA LYS A 109 -11.01 21.36 10.63
C LYS A 109 -10.89 22.34 11.80
N LYS A 110 -9.99 22.06 12.75
CA LYS A 110 -9.69 22.92 13.89
C LYS A 110 -8.52 23.89 13.66
N ASP A 111 -8.02 23.97 12.42
CA ASP A 111 -6.86 24.79 12.03
C ASP A 111 -5.61 24.54 12.91
N LEU A 112 -5.46 23.32 13.45
CA LEU A 112 -4.29 22.92 14.25
C LEU A 112 -3.08 22.56 13.37
N ILE A 113 -3.32 22.37 12.07
CA ILE A 113 -2.32 22.10 11.04
C ILE A 113 -2.57 23.00 9.83
N VAL A 114 -1.50 23.33 9.11
CA VAL A 114 -1.60 24.10 7.86
C VAL A 114 -2.39 23.31 6.83
N LYS A 115 -3.32 23.98 6.12
CA LYS A 115 -4.28 23.32 5.23
C LYS A 115 -3.61 22.50 4.13
N ASP A 116 -2.74 23.11 3.33
CA ASP A 116 -2.04 22.46 2.22
C ASP A 116 -1.21 21.26 2.69
N HIS A 117 -0.59 21.38 3.87
CA HIS A 117 0.15 20.28 4.48
C HIS A 117 -0.79 19.13 4.85
N GLY A 118 -1.91 19.41 5.51
CA GLY A 118 -2.88 18.37 5.90
C GLY A 118 -3.56 17.69 4.71
N ILE A 119 -3.93 18.44 3.68
CA ILE A 119 -4.50 17.93 2.42
C ILE A 119 -3.54 16.92 1.78
N ARG A 120 -2.26 17.29 1.65
CA ARG A 120 -1.22 16.42 1.10
C ARG A 120 -1.04 15.12 1.88
N LEU A 121 -1.14 15.17 3.22
CA LEU A 121 -1.06 13.96 4.05
C LEU A 121 -2.31 13.06 3.91
N LEU A 122 -3.51 13.66 3.81
CA LEU A 122 -4.76 12.92 3.57
C LEU A 122 -4.72 12.19 2.23
N GLU A 123 -4.25 12.89 1.20
CA GLU A 123 -4.07 12.33 -0.13
C GLU A 123 -3.14 11.11 -0.13
N ALA A 124 -2.00 11.20 0.57
CA ALA A 124 -1.07 10.09 0.72
C ALA A 124 -1.71 8.89 1.44
N GLN A 125 -2.53 9.13 2.47
CA GLN A 125 -3.29 8.07 3.16
C GLN A 125 -4.31 7.40 2.23
N ILE A 126 -5.11 8.17 1.50
CA ILE A 126 -6.12 7.62 0.57
C ILE A 126 -5.46 6.74 -0.49
N ALA A 127 -4.40 7.25 -1.11
CA ALA A 127 -3.65 6.54 -2.15
C ALA A 127 -2.97 5.26 -1.63
N THR A 128 -2.65 5.19 -0.34
CA THR A 128 -2.02 4.01 0.29
C THR A 128 -3.02 3.08 0.99
N GLY A 129 -4.32 3.23 0.72
CA GLY A 129 -5.33 2.24 1.14
C GLY A 129 -6.46 2.76 2.01
N GLY A 130 -6.49 4.06 2.33
CA GLY A 130 -7.59 4.69 3.05
C GLY A 130 -7.13 5.56 4.21
N ILE A 131 -8.10 6.28 4.79
CA ILE A 131 -7.92 7.20 5.92
C ILE A 131 -7.53 6.40 7.16
N ILE A 132 -6.55 6.90 7.93
CA ILE A 132 -6.08 6.23 9.15
C ILE A 132 -6.94 6.66 10.35
N ASP A 133 -7.43 5.67 11.09
CA ASP A 133 -7.98 5.86 12.43
C ASP A 133 -6.83 5.92 13.45
N PRO A 134 -6.56 7.08 14.07
CA PRO A 134 -5.46 7.18 15.03
C PRO A 134 -5.74 6.49 16.37
N VAL A 135 -7.01 6.26 16.70
CA VAL A 135 -7.43 5.61 17.94
C VAL A 135 -7.30 4.11 17.79
N HIS A 136 -7.69 3.51 16.68
CA HIS A 136 -7.65 2.06 16.47
C HIS A 136 -6.45 1.58 15.67
N SER A 137 -5.70 2.49 15.04
CA SER A 137 -4.45 2.22 14.33
C SER A 137 -4.58 1.29 13.14
N HIS A 138 -5.67 1.43 12.39
CA HIS A 138 -5.82 0.83 11.08
C HIS A 138 -6.48 1.83 10.14
N ARG A 139 -6.58 1.48 8.87
CA ARG A 139 -7.27 2.27 7.86
C ARG A 139 -8.75 1.93 7.86
N VAL A 140 -9.57 2.94 7.64
CA VAL A 140 -11.02 2.78 7.51
C VAL A 140 -11.46 3.04 6.06
N PRO A 141 -12.49 2.33 5.57
CA PRO A 141 -13.15 2.70 4.33
C PRO A 141 -13.67 4.14 4.38
N VAL A 142 -13.72 4.82 3.24
CA VAL A 142 -14.18 6.22 3.12
C VAL A 142 -15.54 6.46 3.78
N GLN A 143 -16.49 5.53 3.61
CA GLN A 143 -17.84 5.66 4.19
C GLN A 143 -17.82 5.61 5.73
N VAL A 144 -16.99 4.75 6.31
CA VAL A 144 -16.79 4.68 7.76
C VAL A 144 -16.04 5.90 8.26
N ALA A 145 -15.08 6.41 7.49
CA ALA A 145 -14.38 7.65 7.79
C ALA A 145 -15.35 8.84 7.86
N TYR A 146 -16.38 8.89 7.00
CA TYR A 146 -17.44 9.90 7.08
C TYR A 146 -18.24 9.78 8.39
N THR A 147 -18.69 8.56 8.73
CA THR A 147 -19.45 8.33 9.97
C THR A 147 -18.66 8.67 11.23
N ARG A 148 -17.35 8.39 11.25
CA ARG A 148 -16.45 8.71 12.38
C ARG A 148 -15.98 10.17 12.37
N GLY A 149 -16.33 10.96 11.36
CA GLY A 149 -15.87 12.34 11.21
C GLY A 149 -14.36 12.46 10.98
N TYR A 150 -13.72 11.41 10.45
CA TYR A 150 -12.31 11.41 10.05
C TYR A 150 -12.11 11.84 8.60
N PHE A 151 -13.19 12.03 7.86
CA PHE A 151 -13.21 12.54 6.50
C PHE A 151 -14.62 13.07 6.19
N ASP A 152 -14.81 13.80 5.09
CA ASP A 152 -16.14 14.18 4.61
C ASP A 152 -16.22 14.28 3.08
N GLU A 153 -17.45 14.43 2.59
CA GLU A 153 -17.74 14.48 1.15
C GLU A 153 -17.13 15.72 0.48
N GLU A 154 -17.09 16.86 1.17
CA GLU A 154 -16.49 18.10 0.66
C GLU A 154 -15.00 17.90 0.39
N MET A 155 -14.25 17.39 1.37
CA MET A 155 -12.83 17.08 1.18
C MET A 155 -12.61 15.99 0.14
N ASN A 156 -13.51 15.01 0.04
CA ASN A 156 -13.43 14.00 -1.01
C ASN A 156 -13.60 14.59 -2.42
N GLN A 157 -14.47 15.59 -2.59
CA GLN A 157 -14.61 16.30 -3.86
C GLN A 157 -13.34 17.09 -4.18
N ILE A 158 -12.77 17.81 -3.19
CA ILE A 158 -11.51 18.54 -3.35
C ILE A 158 -10.38 17.60 -3.80
N LEU A 159 -10.19 16.47 -3.10
CA LEU A 159 -9.15 15.50 -3.44
C LEU A 159 -9.41 14.73 -4.75
N SER A 160 -10.63 14.77 -5.27
CA SER A 160 -10.98 14.16 -6.56
C SER A 160 -10.75 15.13 -7.73
N ASP A 161 -10.68 16.43 -7.47
CA ASP A 161 -10.44 17.46 -8.48
C ASP A 161 -8.92 17.63 -8.73
N PRO A 162 -8.44 17.36 -9.96
CA PRO A 162 -7.03 17.51 -10.31
C PRO A 162 -6.59 18.96 -10.59
N ASP A 163 -7.49 19.96 -10.53
CA ASP A 163 -7.15 21.37 -10.79
C ASP A 163 -6.49 22.05 -9.57
N ASP A 164 -5.16 21.93 -9.55
CA ASP A 164 -4.11 22.71 -8.87
C ASP A 164 -3.86 22.46 -7.36
N ASP A 165 -4.84 22.58 -6.48
CA ASP A 165 -4.58 22.60 -5.01
C ASP A 165 -4.14 21.24 -4.40
N THR A 166 -4.31 20.15 -5.15
CA THR A 166 -4.03 18.78 -4.68
C THR A 166 -2.68 18.22 -5.15
N LYS A 167 -1.98 18.90 -6.06
CA LYS A 167 -0.71 18.43 -6.65
C LYS A 167 0.49 18.76 -5.75
N GLY A 168 0.48 18.20 -4.55
CA GLY A 168 1.49 18.48 -3.52
C GLY A 168 2.84 17.77 -3.72
N PHE A 169 2.98 16.90 -4.72
CA PHE A 169 4.18 16.10 -4.99
C PHE A 169 4.81 16.48 -6.32
N PHE A 170 6.11 16.23 -6.47
CA PHE A 170 6.89 16.63 -7.65
C PHE A 170 7.63 15.44 -8.25
N ASP A 171 7.46 15.19 -9.56
CA ASP A 171 8.25 14.20 -10.28
C ASP A 171 9.58 14.83 -10.74
N PRO A 172 10.74 14.40 -10.20
CA PRO A 172 12.04 14.95 -10.57
C PRO A 172 12.45 14.66 -12.02
N ASN A 173 11.82 13.70 -12.71
CA ASN A 173 12.15 13.38 -14.10
C ASN A 173 11.40 14.27 -15.09
N THR A 174 10.08 14.45 -14.91
CA THR A 174 9.25 15.29 -15.80
C THR A 174 9.16 16.75 -15.36
N GLN A 175 9.55 17.03 -14.12
CA GLN A 175 9.42 18.35 -13.46
C GLN A 175 7.97 18.83 -13.35
N GLU A 176 7.04 17.90 -13.20
CA GLU A 176 5.61 18.18 -13.04
C GLU A 176 5.18 18.04 -11.58
N ASN A 177 4.23 18.87 -11.17
CA ASN A 177 3.48 18.67 -9.94
C ASN A 177 2.39 17.61 -10.17
N LEU A 178 2.30 16.65 -9.27
CA LEU A 178 1.42 15.49 -9.35
C LEU A 178 0.73 15.25 -8.02
N THR A 179 -0.38 14.50 -8.09
CA THR A 179 -0.94 13.84 -6.92
C THR A 179 -0.02 12.71 -6.45
N TYR A 180 -0.10 12.34 -5.17
CA TYR A 180 0.64 11.20 -4.64
C TYR A 180 0.28 9.91 -5.37
N LEU A 181 -1.00 9.72 -5.72
CA LEU A 181 -1.45 8.56 -6.47
C LEU A 181 -0.78 8.51 -7.86
N GLN A 182 -0.76 9.63 -8.58
CA GLN A 182 -0.07 9.73 -9.87
C GLN A 182 1.42 9.43 -9.74
N LEU A 183 2.08 9.91 -8.68
CA LEU A 183 3.50 9.65 -8.47
C LEU A 183 3.78 8.19 -8.11
N VAL A 184 2.95 7.56 -7.28
CA VAL A 184 3.04 6.13 -6.95
C VAL A 184 2.85 5.26 -8.20
N GLU A 185 1.93 5.62 -9.09
CA GLU A 185 1.71 4.89 -10.35
C GLU A 185 2.90 4.98 -11.32
N ARG A 186 3.78 5.99 -11.18
CA ARG A 186 5.04 6.10 -11.92
C ARG A 186 6.19 5.32 -11.29
N CYS A 187 6.02 4.82 -10.07
CA CYS A 187 7.04 4.04 -9.37
C CYS A 187 7.12 2.61 -9.90
N VAL A 188 8.30 2.00 -9.73
CA VAL A 188 8.53 0.58 -10.00
C VAL A 188 8.42 -0.21 -8.71
N THR A 189 8.03 -1.48 -8.80
CA THR A 189 7.94 -2.36 -7.64
C THR A 189 9.17 -3.25 -7.59
N ASP A 190 9.94 -3.17 -6.51
CA ASP A 190 11.08 -4.06 -6.31
C ASP A 190 10.58 -5.52 -6.21
N PRO A 191 11.02 -6.43 -7.11
CA PRO A 191 10.53 -7.81 -7.12
C PRO A 191 10.92 -8.61 -5.86
N ILE A 192 11.94 -8.19 -5.12
CA ILE A 192 12.42 -8.90 -3.92
C ILE A 192 11.65 -8.43 -2.69
N THR A 193 11.60 -7.12 -2.47
CA THR A 193 11.00 -6.53 -1.26
C THR A 193 9.52 -6.20 -1.42
N GLY A 194 9.04 -6.08 -2.66
CA GLY A 194 7.71 -5.58 -2.98
C GLY A 194 7.55 -4.07 -2.82
N LEU A 195 8.60 -3.33 -2.44
CA LEU A 195 8.52 -1.90 -2.17
C LEU A 195 8.33 -1.07 -3.45
N SER A 196 7.60 0.03 -3.34
CA SER A 196 7.43 0.99 -4.44
C SER A 196 8.59 2.00 -4.45
N LEU A 197 9.31 2.07 -5.56
CA LEU A 197 10.52 2.89 -5.70
C LEU A 197 10.34 3.93 -6.82
N LEU A 198 10.61 5.19 -6.51
CA LEU A 198 10.60 6.27 -7.49
C LEU A 198 11.83 6.16 -8.40
N VAL A 199 11.61 5.99 -9.70
CA VAL A 199 12.73 5.89 -10.65
C VAL A 199 13.35 7.25 -10.87
N ILE A 200 14.68 7.32 -10.83
CA ILE A 200 15.45 8.50 -11.22
C ILE A 200 16.29 8.14 -12.45
N ALA A 201 16.05 8.84 -13.55
CA ALA A 201 16.80 8.72 -14.79
C ALA A 201 17.85 9.83 -14.88
N LYS A 202 19.06 9.50 -15.34
CA LYS A 202 20.09 10.52 -15.61
C LYS A 202 19.74 11.32 -16.86
N LYS A 203 20.32 12.52 -16.97
CA LYS A 203 20.17 13.38 -18.15
C LYS A 203 20.59 12.63 -19.42
N GLY A 204 19.66 12.40 -20.33
CA GLY A 204 19.86 11.66 -21.58
C GLY A 204 19.36 10.20 -21.55
N GLU A 205 18.95 9.69 -20.39
CA GLU A 205 18.28 8.39 -20.29
C GLU A 205 16.77 8.53 -20.59
N VAL A 206 16.20 7.49 -21.20
CA VAL A 206 14.75 7.43 -21.45
C VAL A 206 14.06 7.05 -20.14
N TYR A 207 13.37 8.02 -19.54
CA TYR A 207 12.44 7.80 -18.45
C TYR A 207 11.13 7.26 -19.02
N PHE A 208 10.80 6.01 -18.68
CA PHE A 208 9.55 5.38 -19.10
C PHE A 208 8.49 5.56 -18.01
N PHE A 209 7.34 6.10 -18.38
CA PHE A 209 6.13 6.08 -17.58
C PHE A 209 4.90 6.01 -18.49
N VAL A 210 3.77 5.57 -17.92
CA VAL A 210 2.47 5.60 -18.59
C VAL A 210 1.80 6.93 -18.27
N ASP A 211 1.64 7.79 -19.28
CA ASP A 211 0.94 9.08 -19.11
C ASP A 211 -0.57 8.88 -18.91
N GLU A 212 -1.24 9.92 -18.39
CA GLU A 212 -2.65 9.85 -18.04
C GLU A 212 -3.54 9.59 -19.26
N ALA A 213 -3.20 10.16 -20.43
CA ALA A 213 -3.95 9.93 -21.66
C ALA A 213 -3.90 8.46 -22.10
N THR A 214 -2.70 7.87 -22.11
CA THR A 214 -2.49 6.44 -22.41
C THR A 214 -3.24 5.57 -21.40
N LYS A 215 -3.15 5.90 -20.11
CA LYS A 215 -3.85 5.20 -19.05
C LYS A 215 -5.36 5.23 -19.21
N LEU A 216 -5.95 6.37 -19.55
CA LEU A 216 -7.39 6.49 -19.81
C LEU A 216 -7.83 5.57 -20.95
N ILE A 217 -7.04 5.48 -22.03
CA ILE A 217 -7.32 4.58 -23.16
C ILE A 217 -7.25 3.11 -22.71
N LEU A 218 -6.21 2.74 -21.94
CA LEU A 218 -6.05 1.38 -21.42
C LEU A 218 -7.16 1.00 -20.42
N LYS A 219 -7.66 1.96 -19.62
CA LYS A 219 -8.79 1.75 -18.71
C LYS A 219 -10.13 1.62 -19.44
N ALA A 220 -10.34 2.42 -20.49
CA ALA A 220 -11.55 2.38 -21.30
C ALA A 220 -11.67 1.09 -22.13
N THR A 221 -10.53 0.50 -22.51
CA THR A 221 -10.48 -0.77 -23.25
C THR A 221 -10.75 -1.94 -22.32
N THR A 222 -11.89 -2.62 -22.46
CA THR A 222 -12.28 -3.75 -21.60
C THR A 222 -12.46 -5.05 -22.37
N THR A 223 -12.38 -6.18 -21.66
CA THR A 223 -12.57 -7.52 -22.24
C THR A 223 -13.15 -8.48 -21.21
N THR A 224 -13.88 -9.49 -21.71
CA THR A 224 -14.39 -10.63 -20.92
C THR A 224 -13.65 -11.94 -21.25
N LYS A 225 -12.67 -11.88 -22.17
CA LYS A 225 -11.96 -13.04 -22.71
C LYS A 225 -10.69 -13.40 -21.91
N ALA A 226 -10.45 -12.75 -20.78
CA ALA A 226 -9.28 -13.01 -19.95
C ALA A 226 -9.39 -14.35 -19.21
N GLY A 227 -8.35 -15.18 -19.31
CA GLY A 227 -8.26 -16.46 -18.62
C GLY A 227 -7.91 -16.34 -17.12
N GLY A 228 -7.78 -17.49 -16.45
CA GLY A 228 -7.37 -17.55 -15.04
C GLY A 228 -8.41 -16.97 -14.08
N LYS A 229 -7.97 -16.14 -13.12
CA LYS A 229 -8.84 -15.53 -12.09
C LYS A 229 -9.86 -14.51 -12.63
N TYR A 230 -9.78 -14.19 -13.92
CA TYR A 230 -10.61 -13.18 -14.58
C TYR A 230 -11.74 -13.78 -15.43
N GLN A 231 -11.90 -15.11 -15.40
CA GLN A 231 -12.98 -15.78 -16.11
C GLN A 231 -14.34 -15.18 -15.72
N SER A 232 -15.18 -14.92 -16.72
CA SER A 232 -16.54 -14.37 -16.57
C SER A 232 -16.61 -12.98 -15.92
N THR A 233 -15.51 -12.25 -15.84
CA THR A 233 -15.46 -10.88 -15.31
C THR A 233 -15.03 -9.90 -16.39
N THR A 234 -15.72 -8.77 -16.52
CA THR A 234 -15.27 -7.66 -17.38
C THR A 234 -14.10 -6.96 -16.72
N VAL A 235 -12.95 -6.97 -17.38
CA VAL A 235 -11.69 -6.39 -16.86
C VAL A 235 -11.09 -5.45 -17.88
N SER A 236 -10.44 -4.37 -17.41
CA SER A 236 -9.77 -3.41 -18.29
C SER A 236 -8.40 -3.92 -18.74
N LEU A 237 -7.92 -3.41 -19.87
CA LEU A 237 -6.56 -3.68 -20.34
C LEU A 237 -5.52 -3.17 -19.33
N TRP A 238 -5.81 -2.07 -18.63
CA TRP A 238 -4.98 -1.58 -17.52
C TRP A 238 -4.84 -2.64 -16.40
N ASP A 239 -5.94 -3.21 -15.94
CA ASP A 239 -5.93 -4.21 -14.86
C ASP A 239 -5.19 -5.49 -15.28
N LEU A 240 -5.28 -5.86 -16.56
CA LEU A 240 -4.55 -6.99 -17.12
C LEU A 240 -3.05 -6.70 -17.27
N LEU A 241 -2.68 -5.49 -17.68
CA LEU A 241 -1.30 -5.05 -17.85
C LEU A 241 -0.53 -5.00 -16.52
N TYR A 242 -1.21 -4.65 -15.44
CA TYR A 242 -0.66 -4.64 -14.07
C TYR A 242 -0.95 -5.94 -13.30
N SER A 243 -1.42 -6.98 -13.98
CA SER A 243 -1.62 -8.28 -13.36
C SER A 243 -0.29 -8.99 -13.09
N LYS A 244 -0.32 -9.95 -12.16
CA LYS A 244 0.82 -10.82 -11.81
C LYS A 244 1.38 -11.64 -12.99
N TYR A 245 0.66 -11.70 -14.11
CA TYR A 245 1.05 -12.47 -15.29
C TYR A 245 1.99 -11.70 -16.21
N ILE A 246 2.08 -10.37 -16.06
CA ILE A 246 2.88 -9.50 -16.94
C ILE A 246 4.07 -8.95 -16.14
N THR A 247 5.29 -9.25 -16.61
CA THR A 247 6.51 -8.69 -16.00
C THR A 247 6.63 -7.20 -16.30
N GLU A 248 7.40 -6.50 -15.47
CA GLU A 248 7.62 -5.06 -15.65
C GLU A 248 8.30 -4.76 -16.99
N GLU A 249 9.28 -5.57 -17.41
CA GLU A 249 9.95 -5.40 -18.70
C GLU A 249 8.96 -5.53 -19.86
N LYS A 250 8.08 -6.54 -19.80
CA LYS A 250 7.10 -6.76 -20.86
C LYS A 250 6.05 -5.65 -20.90
N ARG A 251 5.64 -5.16 -19.73
CA ARG A 251 4.75 -3.99 -19.61
C ARG A 251 5.36 -2.76 -20.28
N ARG A 252 6.62 -2.46 -19.95
CA ARG A 252 7.36 -1.32 -20.54
C ARG A 252 7.46 -1.44 -22.06
N GLU A 253 7.83 -2.61 -22.55
CA GLU A 253 7.94 -2.90 -23.98
C GLU A 253 6.61 -2.64 -24.72
N LEU A 254 5.50 -3.19 -24.23
CA LEU A 254 4.20 -3.09 -24.90
C LEU A 254 3.66 -1.65 -24.91
N VAL A 255 3.75 -0.95 -23.79
CA VAL A 255 3.32 0.45 -23.73
C VAL A 255 4.20 1.33 -24.61
N GLN A 256 5.51 1.07 -24.67
CA GLN A 256 6.41 1.82 -25.54
C GLN A 256 6.08 1.60 -27.02
N GLN A 257 5.83 0.35 -27.43
CA GLN A 257 5.40 0.02 -28.80
C GLN A 257 4.04 0.67 -29.14
N TYR A 258 3.14 0.75 -28.17
CA TYR A 258 1.86 1.43 -28.36
C TYR A 258 2.05 2.94 -28.51
N LYS A 259 2.87 3.57 -27.64
CA LYS A 259 3.17 5.01 -27.68
C LYS A 259 3.93 5.41 -28.95
N SER A 260 4.74 4.53 -29.53
CA SER A 260 5.41 4.76 -30.82
C SER A 260 4.53 4.50 -32.04
N GLY A 261 3.29 4.02 -31.84
CA GLY A 261 2.38 3.62 -32.93
C GLY A 261 2.79 2.32 -33.62
N SER A 262 3.73 1.56 -33.05
CA SER A 262 4.20 0.28 -33.61
C SER A 262 3.17 -0.83 -33.48
N ILE A 263 2.28 -0.75 -32.48
CA ILE A 263 1.14 -1.66 -32.30
C ILE A 263 -0.16 -0.89 -32.08
N THR A 264 -1.27 -1.45 -32.54
CA THR A 264 -2.62 -0.91 -32.25
C THR A 264 -3.11 -1.37 -30.88
N ILE A 265 -4.12 -0.67 -30.33
CA ILE A 265 -4.73 -1.04 -29.05
C ILE A 265 -5.34 -2.45 -29.06
N GLU A 266 -5.91 -2.87 -30.18
CA GLU A 266 -6.46 -4.22 -30.36
C GLU A 266 -5.36 -5.29 -30.34
N HIS A 267 -4.22 -5.01 -30.98
CA HIS A 267 -3.09 -5.91 -30.98
C HIS A 267 -2.43 -5.99 -29.59
N PHE A 268 -2.33 -4.85 -28.89
CA PHE A 268 -1.89 -4.78 -27.50
C PHE A 268 -2.77 -5.69 -26.62
N LEU A 269 -4.09 -5.52 -26.67
CA LEU A 269 -5.03 -6.37 -25.93
C LEU A 269 -4.86 -7.86 -26.28
N LYS A 270 -4.69 -8.18 -27.56
CA LYS A 270 -4.48 -9.56 -28.01
C LYS A 270 -3.21 -10.19 -27.42
N ILE A 271 -2.09 -9.44 -27.38
CA ILE A 271 -0.84 -9.93 -26.79
C ILE A 271 -1.04 -10.22 -25.30
N ILE A 272 -1.64 -9.28 -24.56
CA ILE A 272 -1.92 -9.45 -23.12
C ILE A 272 -2.82 -10.66 -22.85
N LEU A 273 -3.89 -10.82 -23.64
CA LEU A 273 -4.77 -11.99 -23.52
C LEU A 273 -4.01 -13.30 -23.79
N THR A 274 -3.09 -13.32 -24.75
CA THR A 274 -2.29 -14.51 -25.07
C THR A 274 -1.38 -14.90 -23.90
N ILE A 275 -0.87 -13.93 -23.14
CA ILE A 275 -0.02 -14.19 -21.96
C ILE A 275 -0.85 -14.69 -20.76
N ILE A 276 -2.09 -14.19 -20.60
CA ILE A 276 -2.95 -14.49 -19.44
C ILE A 276 -3.72 -15.81 -19.59
N VAL A 277 -3.82 -16.37 -20.81
CA VAL A 277 -4.38 -17.71 -21.03
C VAL A 277 -3.43 -18.77 -20.43
N PRO A 278 -3.90 -19.66 -19.54
CA PRO A 278 -3.05 -20.72 -19.00
C PRO A 278 -2.68 -21.73 -20.10
N GLN A 279 -1.42 -22.14 -20.12
CA GLN A 279 -1.03 -23.46 -20.59
C GLN A 279 -1.87 -24.50 -19.85
N THR A 280 -2.66 -25.30 -20.56
CA THR A 280 -3.25 -26.52 -20.04
C THR A 280 -2.12 -27.50 -19.72
N THR A 281 -1.67 -27.59 -18.48
CA THR A 281 -0.90 -28.76 -18.04
C THR A 281 -1.88 -29.92 -17.83
N THR A 282 -1.95 -30.71 -18.89
CA THR A 282 -2.24 -32.14 -18.95
C THR A 282 -2.12 -32.88 -17.62
N THR A 283 -3.18 -33.59 -17.29
CA THR A 283 -3.25 -34.73 -16.38
C THR A 283 -2.04 -35.65 -16.55
N SER A 284 -1.26 -35.88 -15.49
CA SER A 284 -0.45 -37.08 -15.35
C SER A 284 -0.49 -37.52 -13.89
N SER A 285 -1.33 -38.53 -13.70
CA SER A 285 -1.54 -39.30 -12.48
C SER A 285 -0.27 -40.07 -12.10
N SER A 286 -0.13 -40.34 -10.80
CA SER A 286 0.76 -41.31 -10.15
C SER A 286 2.19 -40.79 -9.90
N SER A 287 2.66 -40.70 -8.66
CA SER A 287 2.78 -41.85 -7.77
C SER A 287 2.95 -41.41 -6.31
N ILE A 288 2.21 -42.09 -5.44
CA ILE A 288 2.29 -42.01 -3.98
C ILE A 288 3.59 -42.71 -3.58
N VAL A 289 4.50 -42.00 -2.91
CA VAL A 289 5.58 -42.60 -2.14
C VAL A 289 5.55 -41.97 -0.76
N MET A 290 5.14 -42.76 0.23
CA MET A 290 5.31 -42.47 1.64
C MET A 290 6.81 -42.41 1.96
N CYS A 291 7.23 -41.38 2.68
CA CYS A 291 8.45 -41.43 3.49
C CYS A 291 8.13 -40.90 4.89
N GLN A 292 8.29 -41.79 5.87
CA GLN A 292 8.26 -41.50 7.30
C GLN A 292 9.40 -40.54 7.69
N PRO A 293 9.24 -39.74 8.77
CA PRO A 293 10.30 -38.89 9.28
C PRO A 293 11.39 -39.72 10.01
N PRO A 294 12.67 -39.34 9.94
CA PRO A 294 13.72 -39.96 10.73
C PRO A 294 13.67 -39.49 12.19
N GLU A 295 13.78 -40.45 13.11
CA GLU A 295 14.03 -40.25 14.53
C GLU A 295 15.37 -39.52 14.75
N ARG A 296 15.37 -38.49 15.61
CA ARG A 296 16.60 -37.91 16.17
C ARG A 296 16.68 -38.21 17.65
N GLN A 297 17.87 -38.67 18.03
CA GLN A 297 18.29 -38.97 19.39
C GLN A 297 18.21 -37.75 20.30
N VAL A 298 17.84 -38.10 21.53
CA VAL A 298 17.85 -37.31 22.75
C VAL A 298 19.27 -36.82 23.04
N ASP A 299 19.42 -35.53 23.35
CA ASP A 299 20.42 -35.14 24.34
C ASP A 299 19.94 -33.98 25.21
N SER A 300 20.24 -34.17 26.48
CA SER A 300 19.84 -33.41 27.66
C SER A 300 20.39 -31.99 27.66
N SER A 301 19.60 -30.99 28.11
CA SER A 301 19.83 -30.37 29.44
C SER A 301 18.96 -29.14 29.72
N THR A 302 18.51 -29.10 30.97
CA THR A 302 18.15 -27.94 31.82
C THR A 302 16.76 -27.31 31.70
N LYS A 303 15.99 -27.62 32.76
CA LYS A 303 14.64 -27.16 33.14
C LYS A 303 14.53 -25.64 33.30
N SER A 304 13.39 -25.09 32.90
CA SER A 304 12.72 -24.07 33.70
C SER A 304 11.20 -24.30 33.66
N THR A 305 10.65 -24.56 34.83
CA THR A 305 9.24 -24.84 35.11
C THR A 305 8.44 -23.56 35.00
N ILE A 306 7.43 -23.52 34.13
CA ILE A 306 6.35 -22.52 34.19
C ILE A 306 5.03 -23.29 34.35
N THR A 307 4.42 -23.10 35.51
CA THR A 307 3.12 -23.62 35.92
C THR A 307 2.03 -23.17 34.94
N THR A 308 1.44 -24.10 34.20
CA THR A 308 0.24 -23.87 33.38
C THR A 308 -0.97 -23.79 34.31
N THR A 309 -1.37 -22.56 34.67
CA THR A 309 -2.70 -22.30 35.21
C THR A 309 -3.67 -22.24 34.03
N VAL A 310 -4.57 -23.21 33.94
CA VAL A 310 -5.66 -23.21 32.96
C VAL A 310 -6.67 -22.14 33.36
N THR A 311 -6.48 -20.92 32.88
CA THR A 311 -7.53 -19.91 32.78
C THR A 311 -8.10 -19.98 31.36
N LYS A 312 -9.38 -20.35 31.25
CA LYS A 312 -10.20 -20.08 30.06
C LYS A 312 -10.22 -18.57 29.84
N THR A 313 -9.22 -18.07 29.12
CA THR A 313 -9.17 -16.70 28.66
C THR A 313 -9.72 -16.77 27.25
N THR A 314 -10.86 -16.14 27.01
CA THR A 314 -11.37 -15.89 25.66
C THR A 314 -10.25 -15.16 24.93
N GLU A 315 -9.50 -15.84 24.07
CA GLU A 315 -8.43 -15.20 23.29
C GLU A 315 -9.10 -14.12 22.45
N VAL A 316 -8.85 -12.87 22.82
CA VAL A 316 -9.27 -11.72 22.00
C VAL A 316 -8.46 -11.82 20.73
N GLN A 317 -9.10 -12.28 19.65
CA GLN A 317 -8.43 -12.43 18.38
C GLN A 317 -8.08 -11.04 17.84
N SER A 318 -6.77 -10.78 17.81
CA SER A 318 -6.19 -9.48 17.49
C SER A 318 -5.36 -9.56 16.21
N PHE A 319 -5.49 -8.55 15.38
CA PHE A 319 -4.76 -8.36 14.13
C PHE A 319 -3.68 -7.31 14.34
N HIS A 320 -2.53 -7.45 13.70
CA HIS A 320 -1.51 -6.41 13.76
C HIS A 320 -1.94 -5.21 12.90
N GLY A 321 -2.11 -4.04 13.52
CA GLY A 321 -2.39 -2.78 12.81
C GLY A 321 -1.11 -1.99 12.49
N ILE A 322 -1.26 -0.68 12.24
CA ILE A 322 -0.15 0.20 11.83
C ILE A 322 0.81 0.50 13.00
N ARG A 323 0.30 0.75 14.21
CA ARG A 323 1.10 1.05 15.41
C ARG A 323 0.74 0.19 16.61
N LYS A 324 -0.39 -0.50 16.57
CA LYS A 324 -0.87 -1.38 17.62
C LYS A 324 -1.83 -2.41 17.05
N ASP A 325 -2.17 -3.40 17.87
CA ASP A 325 -3.10 -4.44 17.47
C ASP A 325 -4.55 -3.93 17.44
N VAL A 326 -5.34 -4.53 16.56
CA VAL A 326 -6.73 -4.22 16.23
C VAL A 326 -7.58 -5.43 16.57
N THR A 327 -8.70 -5.26 17.27
CA THR A 327 -9.57 -6.38 17.61
C THR A 327 -10.45 -6.79 16.43
N ALA A 328 -10.87 -8.05 16.40
CA ALA A 328 -11.86 -8.52 15.42
C ALA A 328 -13.18 -7.71 15.47
N SER A 329 -13.59 -7.27 16.67
CA SER A 329 -14.80 -6.45 16.84
C SER A 329 -14.67 -5.10 16.14
N GLU A 330 -13.50 -4.47 16.22
CA GLU A 330 -13.21 -3.21 15.56
C GLU A 330 -13.23 -3.36 14.04
N LEU A 331 -12.70 -4.46 13.49
CA LEU A 331 -12.77 -4.72 12.06
C LEU A 331 -14.23 -4.90 11.56
N LEU A 332 -15.11 -5.45 12.39
CA LEU A 332 -16.53 -5.57 12.11
C LEU A 332 -17.23 -4.20 12.15
N GLU A 333 -16.99 -3.41 13.21
CA GLU A 333 -17.53 -2.05 13.35
C GLU A 333 -17.04 -1.12 12.24
N SER A 334 -15.82 -1.32 11.77
CA SER A 334 -15.22 -0.64 10.62
C SER A 334 -15.67 -1.20 9.26
N GLN A 335 -16.60 -2.17 9.23
CA GLN A 335 -17.13 -2.77 8.01
C GLN A 335 -16.05 -3.34 7.07
N ILE A 336 -14.93 -3.79 7.65
CA ILE A 336 -13.83 -4.43 6.91
C ILE A 336 -14.13 -5.93 6.76
N ILE A 337 -14.68 -6.54 7.81
CA ILE A 337 -15.20 -7.91 7.82
C ILE A 337 -16.71 -7.89 8.06
N ASN A 338 -17.41 -8.97 7.70
CA ASN A 338 -18.84 -9.15 7.98
C ASN A 338 -19.07 -10.01 9.23
N GLU A 339 -20.34 -10.05 9.67
CA GLU A 339 -20.75 -10.80 10.86
C GLU A 339 -20.46 -12.30 10.73
N ASP A 340 -20.67 -12.89 9.54
CA ASP A 340 -20.36 -14.31 9.29
C ASP A 340 -18.87 -14.61 9.49
N LEU A 341 -17.98 -13.77 8.95
CA LEU A 341 -16.54 -13.96 9.09
C LEU A 341 -16.10 -13.72 10.54
N TYR A 342 -16.68 -12.74 11.22
CA TYR A 342 -16.44 -12.50 12.65
C TYR A 342 -16.87 -13.70 13.51
N ASN A 343 -18.04 -14.29 13.24
CA ASN A 343 -18.52 -15.47 13.95
C ASN A 343 -17.65 -16.71 13.68
N ASN A 344 -17.22 -16.91 12.43
CA ASN A 344 -16.30 -17.99 12.09
C ASN A 344 -14.93 -17.82 12.74
N LEU A 345 -14.43 -16.58 12.80
CA LEU A 345 -13.18 -16.23 13.43
C LEU A 345 -13.25 -16.50 14.94
N THR A 346 -14.28 -15.98 15.62
CA THR A 346 -14.51 -16.22 17.06
C THR A 346 -14.76 -17.69 17.42
N ALA A 347 -15.36 -18.47 16.51
CA ALA A 347 -15.52 -19.92 16.65
C ALA A 347 -14.21 -20.72 16.42
N GLY A 348 -13.15 -20.09 15.90
CA GLY A 348 -11.89 -20.74 15.56
C GLY A 348 -11.92 -21.55 14.26
N ASN A 349 -12.95 -21.34 13.42
CA ASN A 349 -13.08 -22.01 12.11
C ASN A 349 -12.11 -21.43 11.07
N VAL A 350 -11.71 -20.17 11.25
CA VAL A 350 -10.73 -19.46 10.42
C VAL A 350 -9.72 -18.77 11.32
N THR A 351 -8.49 -18.66 10.84
CA THR A 351 -7.40 -18.02 11.58
C THR A 351 -7.24 -16.54 11.23
N VAL A 352 -6.62 -15.78 12.13
CA VAL A 352 -6.25 -14.36 11.89
C VAL A 352 -5.41 -14.21 10.62
N THR A 353 -4.50 -15.15 10.37
CA THR A 353 -3.64 -15.15 9.17
C THR A 353 -4.46 -15.35 7.90
N GLU A 354 -5.40 -16.29 7.88
CA GLU A 354 -6.28 -16.52 6.73
C GLU A 354 -7.15 -15.29 6.47
N VAL A 355 -7.80 -14.73 7.50
CA VAL A 355 -8.66 -13.54 7.36
C VAL A 355 -7.88 -12.34 6.83
N SER A 356 -6.62 -12.16 7.24
CA SER A 356 -5.79 -11.06 6.76
C SER A 356 -5.54 -11.11 5.25
N GLU A 357 -5.43 -12.31 4.67
CA GLU A 357 -5.23 -12.53 3.24
C GLU A 357 -6.54 -12.54 2.42
N MET A 358 -7.70 -12.61 3.08
CA MET A 358 -8.99 -12.62 2.40
C MET A 358 -9.34 -11.26 1.80
N ASP A 359 -10.09 -11.31 0.70
CA ASP A 359 -10.74 -10.16 0.09
C ASP A 359 -11.78 -9.59 1.08
N SER A 360 -11.70 -8.28 1.34
CA SER A 360 -12.68 -7.56 2.15
C SER A 360 -14.06 -7.63 1.49
N VAL A 361 -15.09 -7.81 2.31
CA VAL A 361 -16.41 -8.25 1.85
C VAL A 361 -17.25 -7.10 1.25
N ARG A 362 -16.64 -5.95 0.93
CA ARG A 362 -17.32 -4.70 0.54
C ARG A 362 -18.26 -4.82 -0.67
N LYS A 363 -18.16 -5.87 -1.49
CA LYS A 363 -18.98 -6.05 -2.70
C LYS A 363 -20.11 -7.07 -2.60
N TYR A 364 -20.21 -7.87 -1.53
CA TYR A 364 -21.26 -8.89 -1.45
C TYR A 364 -22.61 -8.36 -0.92
N SER A 365 -22.67 -7.10 -0.45
CA SER A 365 -23.90 -6.51 0.09
C SER A 365 -24.63 -5.55 -0.86
N ARG A 366 -24.19 -5.40 -2.13
CA ARG A 366 -24.93 -4.66 -3.16
C ARG A 366 -25.29 -5.59 -4.32
N GLY A 367 -26.25 -6.46 -4.04
CA GLY A 367 -26.96 -7.28 -4.99
C GLY A 367 -28.37 -7.53 -4.45
N ASN A 368 -29.21 -6.51 -4.58
CA ASN A 368 -30.66 -6.62 -4.76
C ASN A 368 -31.17 -5.34 -5.43
#